data_AF-A0A293MRR6-F1
#
_entry.id   AF-A0A293MRR6-F1
#
_cell.length_a   1.000
_cell.length_b   1.000
_cell.length_c   1.000
_cell.angle_alpha   90.00
_cell.angle_beta   90.00
_cell.angle_gamma   90.00
#
_symmetry.space_group_name_H-M   'P 1'
#
loop_
_entity.id
_entity.type
_entity.pdbx_description
1 polymer ?
#
loop_
_entity_poly.entity_id
_entity_poly.type
_entity_poly.pdbx_seq_one_letter_code
_entity_poly.pdbx_strand_id
1 'polypeptide(L)'
;MAMYKGAASEAGRAMHLKKKREKALEELEHRKKKIEEELKLSAMENKFATHYDAVEQQLKSSTIGLVTLTEMKAKQEDVVKERERQLAQKQKEKELQRMREIQKKREQQEKQKRQIAALSFRLEDDEENEDDDSASDKWEKDGEEDEMDGDEDLEEPLVKKKKLGKNPDVDTSFLPDREREEDEKRVREELRMVSMEPLLLNGYRSRNA
;
A
#
# COMPACT_ATOMS: atom_id res chain seq x y z
N MET A 1 54.58 21.75 21.79
CA MET A 1 55.08 22.25 20.48
C MET A 1 54.30 21.57 19.37
N ALA A 2 53.53 22.32 18.58
CA ALA A 2 52.85 21.78 17.40
C ALA A 2 53.89 21.62 16.28
N MET A 3 54.17 20.38 15.86
CA MET A 3 55.07 20.13 14.74
C MET A 3 54.36 20.51 13.43
N TYR A 4 54.94 21.47 12.71
CA TYR A 4 54.52 21.87 11.36
C TYR A 4 54.80 20.72 10.38
N LYS A 5 53.78 19.91 10.07
CA LYS A 5 53.82 18.91 9.00
C LYS A 5 53.58 19.63 7.69
N GLY A 6 54.65 19.81 6.90
CA GLY A 6 54.67 20.71 5.73
C GLY A 6 53.59 20.47 4.65
N ALA A 7 53.53 21.43 3.72
CA ALA A 7 52.49 21.61 2.70
C ALA A 7 52.11 20.36 1.88
N ALA A 8 53.03 19.42 1.65
CA ALA A 8 52.76 18.19 0.90
C ALA A 8 51.83 17.22 1.66
N SER A 9 51.93 17.14 2.99
CA SER A 9 51.06 16.29 3.82
C SER A 9 49.66 16.90 4.01
N GLU A 10 49.53 18.23 3.94
CA GLU A 10 48.24 18.92 4.06
C GLU A 10 47.41 18.82 2.77
N ALA A 11 48.04 18.76 1.61
CA ALA A 11 47.35 18.62 0.32
C ALA A 11 46.48 17.35 0.25
N GLY A 12 46.99 16.21 0.73
CA GLY A 12 46.21 14.96 0.80
C GLY A 12 45.03 15.07 1.78
N ARG A 13 45.23 15.72 2.92
CA ARG A 13 44.17 15.96 3.91
C ARG A 13 43.06 16.86 3.35
N ALA A 14 43.44 17.93 2.63
CA ALA A 14 42.51 18.82 1.96
C ALA A 14 41.67 18.09 0.89
N MET A 15 42.30 17.19 0.13
CA MET A 15 41.59 16.37 -0.87
C MET A 15 40.54 15.44 -0.22
N HIS A 16 40.88 14.79 0.89
CA HIS A 16 39.94 13.93 1.62
C HIS A 16 38.77 14.73 2.21
N LEU A 17 39.03 15.93 2.73
CA LEU A 17 37.99 16.83 3.21
C LEU A 17 37.09 17.32 2.08
N LYS A 18 37.66 17.61 0.90
CA LYS A 18 36.88 17.98 -0.30
C LYS A 18 36.00 16.82 -0.76
N LYS A 19 36.53 15.60 -0.84
CA LYS A 19 35.77 14.39 -1.19
C LYS A 19 34.65 14.09 -0.20
N LYS A 20 34.89 14.30 1.11
CA LYS A 20 33.84 14.18 2.14
C LYS A 20 32.74 15.23 1.96
N ARG A 21 33.09 16.47 1.60
CA ARG A 21 32.11 17.54 1.33
C ARG A 21 31.28 17.24 0.09
N GLU A 22 31.90 16.77 -0.98
CA GLU A 22 31.24 16.36 -2.22
C GLU A 22 30.22 15.25 -1.97
N LYS A 23 30.63 14.17 -1.28
CA LYS A 23 29.72 13.08 -0.92
C LYS A 23 28.54 13.55 -0.05
N ALA A 24 28.78 14.46 0.90
CA ALA A 24 27.72 15.01 1.74
C ALA A 24 26.73 15.87 0.94
N LEU A 25 27.20 16.59 -0.09
CA LEU A 25 26.33 17.35 -1.00
C LEU A 25 25.48 16.42 -1.87
N GLU A 26 26.07 15.36 -2.43
CA GLU A 26 25.35 14.35 -3.20
C GLU A 26 24.26 13.67 -2.37
N GLU A 27 24.56 13.29 -1.12
CA GLU A 27 23.58 12.70 -0.20
C GLU A 27 22.44 13.68 0.12
N LEU A 28 22.75 14.97 0.27
CA LEU A 28 21.72 16.01 0.46
C LEU A 28 20.85 16.21 -0.78
N GLU A 29 21.44 16.22 -1.97
CA GLU A 29 20.67 16.31 -3.22
C GLU A 29 19.77 15.10 -3.41
N HIS A 30 20.26 13.89 -3.13
CA HIS A 30 19.45 12.68 -3.20
C HIS A 30 18.31 12.71 -2.18
N ARG A 31 18.55 13.17 -0.94
CA ARG A 31 17.50 13.35 0.05
C ARG A 31 16.48 14.41 -0.37
N LYS A 32 16.94 15.53 -0.94
CA LYS A 32 16.06 16.59 -1.45
C LYS A 32 15.18 16.10 -2.59
N LYS A 33 15.74 15.37 -3.56
CA LYS A 33 14.99 14.73 -4.65
C LYS A 33 13.99 13.71 -4.11
N LYS A 34 14.40 12.87 -3.16
CA LYS A 34 13.51 11.90 -2.52
C LYS A 34 12.33 12.58 -1.80
N ILE A 35 12.58 13.66 -1.06
CA ILE A 35 11.53 14.46 -0.42
C ILE A 35 10.62 15.11 -1.47
N GLU A 36 11.17 15.65 -2.55
CA GLU A 36 10.39 16.25 -3.64
C GLU A 36 9.52 15.21 -4.36
N GLU A 37 10.04 14.00 -4.58
CA GLU A 37 9.29 12.87 -5.13
C GLU A 37 8.19 12.40 -4.17
N GLU A 38 8.49 12.25 -2.88
CA GLU A 38 7.49 11.90 -1.85
C GLU A 38 6.40 12.99 -1.72
N LEU A 39 6.76 14.27 -1.84
CA LEU A 39 5.81 15.39 -1.88
C LEU A 39 4.99 15.41 -3.18
N LYS A 40 5.56 15.07 -4.33
CA LYS A 40 4.81 14.89 -5.59
C LYS A 40 3.89 13.67 -5.55
N LEU A 41 4.27 12.64 -4.79
CA LEU A 41 3.46 11.46 -4.49
C LEU A 41 2.35 11.74 -3.47
N SER A 42 2.37 12.90 -2.78
CA SER A 42 1.16 13.52 -2.21
C SER A 42 0.26 14.00 -3.36
N ALA A 43 -0.26 13.01 -4.08
CA ALA A 43 -0.96 13.13 -5.33
C ALA A 43 -2.38 13.67 -5.15
N MET A 44 -2.65 14.55 -4.18
CA MET A 44 -3.99 15.10 -3.96
C MET A 44 -4.23 16.36 -4.81
N GLU A 45 -3.23 17.21 -5.01
CA GLU A 45 -3.40 18.49 -5.70
C GLU A 45 -3.76 18.31 -7.19
N ASN A 46 -3.17 17.30 -7.85
CA ASN A 46 -3.45 16.99 -9.26
C ASN A 46 -4.69 16.08 -9.47
N LYS A 47 -5.26 15.49 -8.42
CA LYS A 47 -6.46 14.63 -8.56
C LYS A 47 -7.75 15.43 -8.74
N PHE A 48 -7.77 16.69 -8.30
CA PHE A 48 -8.96 17.54 -8.33
C PHE A 48 -8.92 18.64 -9.40
N ALA A 49 -7.73 19.09 -9.83
CA ALA A 49 -7.60 20.27 -10.69
C ALA A 49 -7.93 20.02 -12.18
N THR A 50 -7.63 18.84 -12.72
CA THR A 50 -7.72 18.60 -14.18
C THR A 50 -8.93 17.77 -14.61
N HIS A 51 -9.45 16.94 -13.71
CA HIS A 51 -10.56 16.04 -14.02
C HIS A 51 -11.95 16.69 -13.93
N TYR A 52 -12.10 17.76 -13.14
CA TYR A 52 -13.38 18.48 -13.05
C TYR A 52 -13.60 19.39 -14.26
N ASP A 53 -12.57 20.09 -14.71
CA ASP A 53 -12.71 21.11 -15.76
C ASP A 53 -13.13 20.53 -17.11
N ALA A 54 -12.53 19.41 -17.54
CA ALA A 54 -12.84 18.81 -18.84
C ALA A 54 -14.28 18.23 -18.92
N VAL A 55 -14.71 17.52 -17.87
CA VAL A 55 -16.05 16.90 -17.83
C VAL A 55 -17.13 17.97 -17.70
N GLU A 56 -16.89 18.97 -16.86
CA GLU A 56 -17.81 20.08 -16.65
C GLU A 56 -17.91 20.97 -17.91
N GLN A 57 -16.80 21.21 -18.61
CA GLN A 57 -16.78 21.93 -19.88
C GLN A 57 -17.54 21.18 -20.98
N GLN A 58 -17.41 19.85 -21.06
CA GLN A 58 -18.16 19.02 -21.99
C GLN A 58 -19.67 19.02 -21.69
N LEU A 59 -20.03 18.93 -20.41
CA LEU A 59 -21.43 19.00 -19.99
C LEU A 59 -22.02 20.40 -20.28
N LYS A 60 -21.31 21.48 -19.93
CA LYS A 60 -21.70 22.87 -20.23
C LYS A 60 -21.88 23.09 -21.72
N SER A 61 -20.87 22.80 -22.55
CA SER A 61 -20.98 22.97 -24.01
C SER A 61 -22.10 22.15 -24.65
N SER A 62 -22.38 20.95 -24.14
CA SER A 62 -23.48 20.09 -24.64
C SER A 62 -24.87 20.51 -24.16
N THR A 63 -24.95 21.33 -23.10
CA THR A 63 -26.22 21.77 -22.48
C THR A 63 -26.55 23.24 -22.71
N ILE A 64 -25.66 24.00 -23.35
CA ILE A 64 -25.94 25.38 -23.77
C ILE A 64 -26.85 25.36 -25.00
N GLY A 65 -28.12 25.77 -24.84
CA GLY A 65 -29.10 25.86 -25.93
C GLY A 65 -30.53 25.56 -25.46
N LEU A 66 -31.46 25.45 -26.40
CA LEU A 66 -32.80 24.94 -26.12
C LEU A 66 -32.72 23.41 -26.01
N VAL A 67 -32.60 22.90 -24.79
CA VAL A 67 -32.42 21.48 -24.49
C VAL A 67 -33.61 21.00 -23.66
N THR A 68 -34.14 19.82 -23.97
CA THR A 68 -35.22 19.23 -23.18
C THR A 68 -34.69 18.60 -21.89
N LEU A 69 -35.53 18.49 -20.85
CA LEU A 69 -35.12 17.83 -19.59
C LEU A 69 -34.62 16.40 -19.82
N THR A 70 -35.19 15.71 -20.80
CA THR A 70 -34.80 14.35 -21.20
C THR A 70 -33.39 14.34 -21.78
N GLU A 71 -33.06 15.29 -22.66
CA GLU A 71 -31.72 15.42 -23.25
C GLU A 71 -30.66 15.77 -22.20
N MET A 72 -30.98 16.64 -21.24
CA MET A 72 -30.05 17.00 -20.17
C MET A 72 -29.73 15.80 -19.27
N LYS A 73 -30.73 14.98 -18.92
CA LYS A 73 -30.54 13.74 -18.17
C LYS A 73 -29.73 12.71 -18.96
N ALA A 74 -30.06 12.50 -20.23
CA ALA A 74 -29.33 11.58 -21.09
C ALA A 74 -27.83 11.96 -21.18
N LYS A 75 -27.52 13.25 -21.36
CA LYS A 75 -26.13 13.73 -21.40
C LYS A 75 -25.40 13.55 -20.07
N GLN A 76 -26.08 13.74 -18.94
CA GLN A 76 -25.50 13.52 -17.63
C GLN A 76 -25.20 12.02 -17.39
N GLU A 77 -26.14 11.14 -17.76
CA GLU A 77 -25.98 9.68 -17.68
C GLU A 77 -24.84 9.19 -18.58
N ASP A 78 -24.76 9.67 -19.82
CA ASP A 78 -23.69 9.31 -20.77
C ASP A 78 -22.30 9.67 -20.22
N VAL A 79 -22.15 10.87 -19.67
CA VAL A 79 -20.88 11.36 -19.10
C VAL A 79 -20.46 10.51 -17.88
N VAL A 80 -21.40 10.16 -17.02
CA VAL A 80 -21.13 9.29 -15.85
C VAL A 80 -20.73 7.89 -16.32
N LYS A 81 -21.48 7.31 -17.26
CA LYS A 81 -21.21 5.96 -17.80
C LYS A 81 -19.87 5.88 -18.52
N GLU A 82 -19.50 6.90 -19.28
CA GLU A 82 -18.20 6.97 -19.94
C GLU A 82 -17.06 7.01 -18.90
N ARG A 83 -17.21 7.82 -17.85
CA ARG A 83 -16.25 7.90 -16.76
C ARG A 83 -16.11 6.57 -16.01
N GLU A 84 -17.22 5.92 -15.69
CA GLU A 84 -17.22 4.60 -15.06
C GLU A 84 -16.52 3.56 -15.94
N ARG A 85 -16.78 3.58 -17.25
CA ARG A 85 -16.09 2.71 -18.21
C ARG A 85 -14.59 2.97 -18.26
N GLN A 86 -14.16 4.22 -18.28
CA GLN A 86 -12.73 4.58 -18.27
C GLN A 86 -12.06 4.14 -16.96
N LEU A 87 -12.72 4.32 -15.81
CA LEU A 87 -12.21 3.85 -14.52
C LEU A 87 -12.07 2.32 -14.49
N ALA A 88 -13.08 1.59 -14.96
CA ALA A 88 -13.07 0.13 -15.05
C ALA A 88 -11.97 -0.37 -16.02
N GLN A 89 -11.78 0.28 -17.17
CA GLN A 89 -10.70 -0.06 -18.10
C GLN A 89 -9.31 0.16 -17.47
N LYS A 90 -9.12 1.30 -16.79
CA LYS A 90 -7.86 1.62 -16.13
C LYS A 90 -7.55 0.67 -14.96
N GLN A 91 -8.57 0.22 -14.23
CA GLN A 91 -8.40 -0.80 -13.19
C GLN A 91 -7.98 -2.15 -13.79
N LYS A 92 -8.71 -2.62 -14.82
CA LYS A 92 -8.37 -3.87 -15.53
C LYS A 92 -6.96 -3.85 -16.11
N GLU A 93 -6.53 -2.73 -16.68
CA GLU A 93 -5.16 -2.60 -17.21
C GLU A 93 -4.11 -2.70 -16.10
N LYS A 94 -4.32 -2.02 -14.97
CA LYS A 94 -3.42 -2.09 -13.81
C LYS A 94 -3.35 -3.50 -13.22
N GLU A 95 -4.48 -4.19 -13.13
CA GLU A 95 -4.52 -5.59 -12.68
C GLU A 95 -3.73 -6.49 -13.63
N LEU A 96 -3.93 -6.33 -14.95
CA LEU A 96 -3.18 -7.09 -15.94
C LEU A 96 -1.67 -6.82 -15.86
N GLN A 97 -1.26 -5.58 -15.61
CA GLN A 97 0.15 -5.23 -15.41
C GLN A 97 0.72 -5.91 -14.17
N ARG A 98 0.02 -5.85 -13.02
CA ARG A 98 0.43 -6.55 -11.79
C ARG A 98 0.55 -8.05 -12.00
N MET A 99 -0.41 -8.67 -12.69
CA MET A 99 -0.37 -10.10 -12.99
C MET A 99 0.84 -10.47 -13.85
N ARG A 100 1.19 -9.65 -14.85
CA ARG A 100 2.40 -9.86 -15.66
C ARG A 100 3.69 -9.71 -14.85
N GLU A 101 3.74 -8.77 -13.91
CA GLU A 101 4.89 -8.59 -13.02
C GLU A 101 5.08 -9.80 -12.09
N ILE A 102 3.99 -10.29 -11.49
CA ILE A 102 3.99 -11.49 -10.65
C ILE A 102 4.47 -12.71 -11.45
N GLN A 103 3.97 -12.90 -12.69
CA GLN A 103 4.40 -14.00 -13.56
C GLN A 103 5.89 -13.93 -13.87
N LYS A 104 6.41 -12.76 -14.27
CA LYS A 104 7.85 -12.58 -14.53
C LYS A 104 8.71 -12.89 -13.31
N LYS A 105 8.27 -12.48 -12.11
CA LYS A 105 8.98 -12.77 -10.86
C LYS A 105 9.00 -14.28 -10.56
N ARG A 106 7.87 -14.97 -10.77
CA ARG A 106 7.78 -16.44 -10.62
C ARG A 106 8.71 -17.17 -11.60
N GLU A 107 8.72 -16.79 -12.87
CA GLU A 107 9.61 -17.39 -13.87
C GLU A 107 11.09 -17.18 -13.55
N GLN A 108 11.47 -16.01 -13.03
CA GLN A 108 12.85 -15.75 -12.61
C GLN A 108 13.24 -16.63 -11.42
N GLN A 109 12.36 -16.78 -10.43
CA GLN A 109 12.59 -17.67 -9.28
C GLN A 109 12.72 -19.13 -9.73
N GLU A 110 11.89 -19.59 -10.67
CA GLU A 110 11.97 -20.95 -11.19
C GLU A 110 13.28 -21.18 -11.96
N LYS A 111 13.72 -20.22 -12.79
CA LYS A 111 15.01 -20.29 -13.49
C LYS A 111 16.18 -20.36 -12.51
N GLN A 112 16.15 -19.57 -11.43
CA GLN A 112 17.18 -19.63 -10.38
C GLN A 112 17.18 -21.00 -9.68
N LYS A 113 16.01 -21.54 -9.31
CA LYS A 113 15.89 -22.88 -8.72
C LYS A 113 16.45 -23.96 -9.64
N ARG A 114 16.09 -23.93 -10.93
CA ARG A 114 16.62 -24.88 -11.94
C ARG A 114 18.15 -24.74 -12.12
N GLN A 115 18.67 -23.52 -12.11
CA GLN A 115 20.11 -23.28 -12.20
C GLN A 115 20.86 -23.83 -10.98
N ILE A 116 20.34 -23.62 -9.77
CA ILE A 116 20.92 -24.16 -8.53
C ILE A 116 20.87 -25.69 -8.55
N ALA A 117 19.72 -26.28 -8.90
CA ALA A 117 19.56 -27.73 -9.00
C ALA A 117 20.48 -28.38 -10.06
N ALA A 118 20.79 -27.67 -11.15
CA ALA A 118 21.74 -28.12 -12.17
C ALA A 118 23.21 -27.98 -11.75
N LEU A 119 23.51 -27.07 -10.80
CA LEU A 119 24.87 -26.82 -10.28
C LEU A 119 25.20 -27.63 -9.01
N SER A 120 24.22 -28.27 -8.39
CA SER A 120 24.43 -29.22 -7.29
C SER A 120 24.89 -30.57 -7.83
N PHE A 121 26.20 -30.84 -7.71
CA PHE A 121 26.76 -32.20 -7.84
C PHE A 121 26.16 -33.09 -6.73
N ARG A 122 25.54 -34.22 -7.12
CA ARG A 122 25.02 -35.23 -6.20
C ARG A 122 26.15 -35.78 -5.33
N LEU A 123 26.15 -35.44 -4.04
CA LEU A 123 26.55 -36.39 -3.00
C LEU A 123 25.28 -37.21 -2.74
N GLU A 124 25.32 -38.46 -3.14
CA GLU A 124 24.31 -39.48 -2.91
C GLU A 124 24.22 -39.76 -1.40
N ASP A 125 23.26 -39.13 -0.72
CA ASP A 125 22.44 -39.73 0.35
C ASP A 125 21.37 -38.72 0.78
N ASP A 126 20.12 -39.01 0.43
CA ASP A 126 18.95 -39.07 1.31
C ASP A 126 17.67 -38.81 0.47
N GLU A 127 17.19 -39.87 -0.16
CA GLU A 127 15.80 -39.96 -0.61
C GLU A 127 14.96 -40.38 0.60
N GLU A 128 14.47 -39.40 1.37
CA GLU A 128 13.15 -39.53 1.98
C GLU A 128 12.46 -38.16 2.10
N ASN A 129 11.28 -38.15 1.52
CA ASN A 129 10.38 -37.06 1.21
C ASN A 129 9.41 -36.88 2.38
N GLU A 130 9.06 -35.64 2.76
CA GLU A 130 7.69 -35.19 3.07
C GLU A 130 7.68 -33.86 3.86
N ASP A 131 6.94 -32.90 3.32
CA ASP A 131 6.41 -31.70 3.97
C ASP A 131 7.39 -30.73 4.67
N ASP A 132 8.01 -29.85 3.88
CA ASP A 132 8.08 -28.44 4.29
C ASP A 132 7.14 -27.63 3.40
N ASP A 133 5.87 -27.67 3.81
CA ASP A 133 4.81 -26.80 3.36
C ASP A 133 5.29 -25.33 3.36
N SER A 134 5.42 -24.82 2.15
CA SER A 134 5.20 -23.44 1.71
C SER A 134 4.45 -22.55 2.73
N ALA A 135 5.16 -22.01 3.71
CA ALA A 135 4.61 -21.03 4.64
C ALA A 135 4.63 -19.61 4.03
N SER A 136 3.48 -19.28 3.44
CA SER A 136 2.82 -17.98 3.50
C SER A 136 3.32 -16.83 2.59
N ASP A 137 2.87 -16.86 1.33
CA ASP A 137 2.46 -15.65 0.60
C ASP A 137 1.08 -15.92 0.00
N LYS A 138 0.04 -15.82 0.83
CA LYS A 138 -1.36 -15.96 0.44
C LYS A 138 -1.97 -14.57 0.29
N TRP A 139 -2.05 -14.11 -0.96
CA TRP A 139 -2.89 -12.96 -1.34
C TRP A 139 -4.35 -13.41 -1.53
N GLU A 140 -5.26 -12.53 -1.09
CA GLU A 140 -6.68 -12.37 -1.48
C GLU A 140 -7.65 -13.53 -1.19
N LYS A 141 -8.80 -13.22 -0.58
CA LYS A 141 -10.00 -12.73 -1.29
C LYS A 141 -11.27 -13.03 -0.48
N ASP A 142 -12.13 -12.03 -0.45
CA ASP A 142 -13.50 -12.04 0.03
C ASP A 142 -14.42 -12.99 -0.78
N GLY A 143 -15.54 -13.41 -0.17
CA GLY A 143 -16.68 -14.08 -0.80
C GLY A 143 -17.13 -15.31 0.02
N GLU A 144 -18.09 -15.17 0.92
CA GLU A 144 -19.55 -15.27 0.68
C GLU A 144 -20.06 -16.73 0.60
N GLU A 145 -20.98 -17.00 1.53
CA GLU A 145 -22.15 -17.90 1.51
C GLU A 145 -22.08 -19.37 1.99
N ASP A 146 -23.06 -19.63 2.87
CA ASP A 146 -23.85 -20.83 3.17
C ASP A 146 -23.40 -21.91 4.19
N GLU A 147 -24.07 -21.80 5.35
CA GLU A 147 -24.83 -22.83 6.07
C GLU A 147 -24.20 -24.22 6.29
N MET A 148 -23.74 -24.46 7.52
CA MET A 148 -24.02 -25.74 8.17
C MET A 148 -24.15 -25.60 9.69
N ASP A 149 -25.35 -25.96 10.13
CA ASP A 149 -25.91 -26.07 11.48
C ASP A 149 -25.12 -27.05 12.38
N GLY A 150 -25.04 -26.80 13.69
CA GLY A 150 -24.41 -27.73 14.64
C GLY A 150 -23.95 -27.12 15.98
N ASP A 151 -24.91 -26.96 16.89
CA ASP A 151 -24.79 -26.71 18.34
C ASP A 151 -23.76 -27.63 19.04
N GLU A 152 -23.00 -27.08 20.01
CA GLU A 152 -22.75 -27.63 21.37
C GLU A 152 -21.41 -27.16 22.01
N ASP A 153 -21.59 -26.62 23.22
CA ASP A 153 -20.65 -26.25 24.29
C ASP A 153 -19.26 -26.91 24.33
N LEU A 154 -18.22 -26.10 24.60
CA LEU A 154 -17.22 -26.37 25.66
C LEU A 154 -16.25 -25.18 25.87
N GLU A 155 -16.37 -24.55 27.04
CA GLU A 155 -15.43 -23.60 27.63
C GLU A 155 -14.01 -24.15 27.72
N GLU A 156 -12.99 -23.44 27.24
CA GLU A 156 -11.64 -23.46 27.85
C GLU A 156 -10.79 -22.23 27.45
N PRO A 157 -10.11 -21.55 28.41
CA PRO A 157 -9.40 -20.29 28.14
C PRO A 157 -8.00 -20.55 27.54
N LEU A 158 -7.78 -20.05 26.32
CA LEU A 158 -6.46 -20.07 25.66
C LEU A 158 -5.43 -19.23 26.43
N VAL A 159 -4.54 -19.92 27.15
CA VAL A 159 -3.44 -19.33 27.93
C VAL A 159 -2.40 -18.70 26.99
N LYS A 160 -2.37 -17.37 26.89
CA LYS A 160 -1.35 -16.63 26.13
C LYS A 160 0.04 -16.89 26.73
N LYS A 161 0.92 -17.54 25.95
CA LYS A 161 2.32 -17.81 26.34
C LYS A 161 3.03 -16.49 26.67
N LYS A 162 3.64 -16.40 27.86
CA LYS A 162 4.42 -15.24 28.30
C LYS A 162 5.63 -15.08 27.38
N LYS A 163 5.69 -13.97 26.64
CA LYS A 163 6.84 -13.61 25.81
C LYS A 163 8.05 -13.44 26.75
N LEU A 164 9.08 -14.26 26.56
CA LEU A 164 10.39 -14.07 27.19
C LEU A 164 10.92 -12.71 26.72
N GLY A 165 10.84 -11.70 27.59
CA GLY A 165 10.92 -10.30 27.19
C GLY A 165 12.26 -9.65 27.44
N LYS A 166 12.69 -8.83 26.47
CA LYS A 166 13.59 -7.68 26.70
C LYS A 166 12.95 -6.73 27.73
N ASN A 167 13.74 -5.81 28.28
CA ASN A 167 13.32 -4.87 29.33
C ASN A 167 11.95 -4.22 29.02
N PRO A 168 10.98 -4.27 29.94
CA PRO A 168 9.62 -3.77 29.73
C PRO A 168 9.54 -2.24 29.65
N ASP A 169 10.55 -1.52 30.16
CA ASP A 169 10.60 -0.05 30.16
C ASP A 169 11.13 0.55 28.85
N VAL A 170 11.50 -0.29 27.88
CA VAL A 170 11.97 0.17 26.57
C VAL A 170 10.76 0.55 25.73
N ASP A 171 10.69 1.82 25.34
CA ASP A 171 9.64 2.32 24.45
C ASP A 171 9.67 1.62 23.08
N THR A 172 8.70 0.72 22.86
CA THR A 172 8.50 0.02 21.58
C THR A 172 7.44 0.71 20.71
N SER A 173 7.07 1.95 21.01
CA SER A 173 6.04 2.68 20.24
C SER A 173 6.40 2.87 18.77
N PHE A 174 7.69 2.96 18.45
CA PHE A 174 8.22 3.15 17.09
C PHE A 174 8.30 1.86 16.26
N LEU A 175 8.10 0.68 16.86
CA LEU A 175 8.07 -0.57 16.10
C LEU A 175 6.67 -0.79 15.52
N PRO A 176 6.56 -1.21 14.24
CA PRO A 176 5.31 -1.72 13.69
C PRO A 176 4.78 -2.88 14.53
N ASP A 177 3.63 -2.67 15.17
CA ASP A 177 3.00 -3.63 16.08
C ASP A 177 1.59 -3.94 15.57
N ARG A 178 1.44 -5.16 15.04
CA ARG A 178 0.21 -5.62 14.39
C ARG A 178 -0.99 -5.63 15.35
N GLU A 179 -0.79 -5.96 16.62
CA GLU A 179 -1.87 -6.01 17.60
C GLU A 179 -2.41 -4.58 17.88
N ARG A 180 -1.51 -3.59 17.95
CA ARG A 180 -1.88 -2.17 18.11
C ARG A 180 -2.65 -1.63 16.91
N GLU A 181 -2.17 -1.92 15.70
CA GLU A 181 -2.85 -1.48 14.47
C GLU A 181 -4.26 -2.10 14.34
N GLU A 182 -4.44 -3.35 14.75
CA GLU A 182 -5.73 -4.04 14.78
C GLU A 182 -6.70 -3.44 15.81
N ASP A 183 -6.21 -3.06 17.00
CA ASP A 183 -7.01 -2.40 18.03
C ASP A 183 -7.41 -0.97 17.61
N GLU A 184 -6.49 -0.19 17.03
CA GLU A 184 -6.80 1.12 16.46
C GLU A 184 -7.84 1.02 15.33
N LYS A 185 -7.74 -0.03 14.50
CA LYS A 185 -8.71 -0.29 13.44
C LYS A 185 -10.10 -0.61 14.03
N ARG A 186 -10.18 -1.44 15.07
CA ARG A 186 -11.43 -1.74 15.77
C ARG A 186 -12.07 -0.50 16.36
N VAL A 187 -11.32 0.31 17.11
CA VAL A 187 -11.81 1.58 17.67
C VAL A 187 -12.29 2.54 16.58
N ARG A 188 -11.59 2.58 15.44
CA ARG A 188 -12.01 3.39 14.29
C ARG A 188 -13.32 2.90 13.67
N GLU A 189 -13.53 1.59 13.56
CA GLU A 189 -14.78 1.02 13.05
C GLU A 189 -15.94 1.21 14.03
N GLU A 190 -15.72 1.06 15.33
CA GLU A 190 -16.71 1.36 16.38
C GLU A 190 -17.13 2.84 16.34
N LEU A 191 -16.18 3.77 16.30
CA LEU A 191 -16.48 5.19 16.15
C LEU A 191 -17.19 5.50 14.85
N ARG A 192 -16.88 4.78 13.76
CA ARG A 192 -17.58 4.93 12.48
C ARG A 192 -19.06 4.54 12.64
N MET A 193 -19.35 3.40 13.26
CA MET A 193 -20.71 2.94 13.53
C MET A 193 -21.46 3.92 14.44
N VAL A 194 -20.86 4.29 15.57
CA VAL A 194 -21.42 5.25 16.53
C VAL A 194 -21.61 6.64 15.91
N SER A 195 -20.76 7.05 14.98
CA SER A 195 -20.95 8.32 14.24
C SER A 195 -22.04 8.24 13.17
N MET A 196 -22.35 7.05 12.66
CA MET A 196 -23.41 6.82 11.67
C MET A 196 -24.80 6.67 12.31
N GLU A 197 -24.88 6.06 13.50
CA GLU A 197 -26.13 5.88 14.25
C GLU A 197 -26.95 7.16 14.47
N PRO A 198 -26.38 8.31 14.90
CA PRO A 198 -27.16 9.54 15.12
C PRO A 198 -27.72 10.13 13.82
N LEU A 199 -27.11 9.85 12.66
CA LEU A 199 -27.63 10.26 11.35
C LEU A 199 -28.83 9.40 10.93
N LEU A 200 -28.80 8.11 11.24
CA LEU A 200 -29.94 7.22 11.00
C LEU A 200 -31.12 7.57 11.92
N LEU A 201 -30.88 7.82 13.21
CA LEU A 201 -31.93 8.11 14.19
C LEU A 201 -32.61 9.48 13.95
N ASN A 202 -31.84 10.49 13.54
CA ASN A 202 -32.40 11.81 13.19
C ASN A 202 -33.18 11.80 11.86
N GLY A 203 -32.80 10.94 10.91
CA GLY A 203 -33.53 10.75 9.64
C GLY A 203 -34.86 9.99 9.79
N TYR A 204 -35.07 9.28 10.90
CA TYR A 204 -36.35 8.63 11.24
C TYR A 204 -37.31 9.55 12.01
N ARG A 205 -36.80 10.47 12.84
CA ARG A 205 -37.65 11.45 13.55
C ARG A 205 -38.27 12.51 12.63
N SER A 206 -37.63 12.85 11.51
CA SER A 206 -38.16 13.83 10.57
C SER A 206 -39.20 13.28 9.59
N ARG A 207 -39.40 11.96 9.50
CA ARG A 207 -40.34 11.32 8.56
C ARG A 207 -41.69 10.93 9.18
N ASN A 208 -41.83 11.03 10.50
CA ASN A 208 -43.05 10.67 11.25
C ASN A 208 -43.62 11.83 12.08
N ALA A 209 -43.39 13.08 11.67
CA ALA A 209 -44.03 14.28 12.23
C ALA A 209 -44.79 15.04 11.14
#